data_AF-A0A0P4WAF4-F1
#
_entry.id   AF-A0A0P4WAF4-F1
#
_cell.length_a   1.000
_cell.length_b   1.000
_cell.length_c   1.000
_cell.angle_alpha   90.00
_cell.angle_beta   90.00
_cell.angle_gamma   90.00
#
_symmetry.space_group_name_H-M   'P 1'
#
loop_
_entity.id
_entity.type
_entity.pdbx_description
1 polymer ?
#
loop_
_entity_poly.entity_id
_entity_poly.type
_entity_poly.pdbx_seq_one_letter_code
_entity_poly.pdbx_strand_id
1 'polypeptide(L)'
;MEFTAGSWAGLLLTACVCCVVLTIVLRQASGEHYAAREAVLIVIGCLCQQGPVREEKRSSVRMVLLTVGVFGVVSVTHYSSVMISFLTLTTSTHAIASLVDLLDSSTYTLGIVRGTSTHDIIQVTCCY
;
A
#
# COMPACT_ATOMS: atom_id res chain seq x y z
N MET A 1 4.35 -0.37 -8.67
CA MET A 1 3.77 -0.11 -7.33
C MET A 1 2.30 -0.44 -7.40
N GLU A 2 1.83 -1.36 -6.58
CA GLU A 2 0.49 -1.96 -6.73
C GLU A 2 -0.65 -0.98 -6.40
N PHE A 3 -0.35 0.05 -5.58
CA PHE A 3 -1.21 1.22 -5.40
C PHE A 3 -0.83 2.33 -6.39
N THR A 4 -1.54 2.40 -7.52
CA THR A 4 -1.45 3.49 -8.49
C THR A 4 -2.37 4.65 -8.09
N ALA A 5 -2.17 5.85 -8.63
CA ALA A 5 -3.06 7.01 -8.41
C ALA A 5 -4.55 6.70 -8.67
N GLY A 6 -4.84 5.82 -9.64
CA GLY A 6 -6.19 5.33 -9.91
C GLY A 6 -6.82 4.55 -8.75
N SER A 7 -6.04 3.74 -8.03
CA SER A 7 -6.53 2.98 -6.87
C SER A 7 -6.89 3.92 -5.71
N TRP A 8 -6.09 4.96 -5.48
CA TRP A 8 -6.39 6.00 -4.49
C TRP A 8 -7.66 6.78 -4.85
N ALA A 9 -7.81 7.15 -6.12
CA ALA A 9 -9.02 7.81 -6.61
C ALA A 9 -10.25 6.90 -6.45
N GLY A 10 -10.13 5.61 -6.76
CA GLY A 10 -11.20 4.62 -6.59
C GLY A 10 -11.61 4.44 -5.13
N LEU A 11 -10.64 4.43 -4.21
CA LEU A 11 -10.91 4.30 -2.77
C LEU A 11 -11.63 5.54 -2.23
N LEU A 12 -11.21 6.74 -2.64
CA LEU A 12 -11.88 7.99 -2.29
C LEU A 12 -13.29 8.05 -2.89
N LEU A 13 -13.46 7.67 -4.16
CA LEU A 13 -14.77 7.62 -4.81
C LEU A 13 -15.72 6.66 -4.08
N THR A 14 -15.25 5.47 -3.74
CA THR A 14 -16.05 4.47 -3.01
C THR A 14 -16.44 5.00 -1.64
N ALA A 15 -15.52 5.63 -0.91
CA ALA A 15 -15.82 6.28 0.37
C ALA A 15 -16.88 7.39 0.22
N CYS A 16 -16.78 8.23 -0.81
CA CYS A 16 -17.79 9.26 -1.10
C CYS A 16 -19.17 8.65 -1.38
N VAL A 17 -19.24 7.59 -2.19
CA VAL A 17 -20.50 6.88 -2.47
C VAL A 17 -21.09 6.30 -1.17
N CYS A 18 -20.27 5.68 -0.32
CA CYS A 18 -20.71 5.16 0.98
C CYS A 18 -21.25 6.26 1.90
N CYS A 19 -20.62 7.44 1.94
CA CYS A 19 -21.12 8.60 2.68
C CYS A 19 -22.50 9.04 2.21
N VAL A 20 -22.71 9.12 0.89
CA VAL A 20 -23.99 9.51 0.27
C VAL A 20 -25.07 8.47 0.58
N VAL A 21 -24.76 7.19 0.40
CA VAL A 21 -25.71 6.09 0.70
C VAL A 21 -26.09 6.11 2.18
N LEU A 22 -25.13 6.25 3.08
CA LEU A 22 -25.41 6.29 4.52
C LEU A 22 -26.25 7.52 4.90
N THR A 23 -25.99 8.70 4.31
CA THR A 23 -26.84 9.89 4.54
C THR A 23 -28.27 9.67 4.08
N ILE A 24 -28.47 9.07 2.90
CA ILE A 24 -29.80 8.78 2.37
C ILE A 24 -30.52 7.78 3.28
N VAL A 25 -29.86 6.69 3.67
CA VAL A 25 -30.44 5.65 4.52
C VAL A 25 -30.77 6.19 5.91
N LEU A 26 -29.89 7.01 6.51
CA LEU A 26 -30.15 7.64 7.81
C LEU A 26 -31.31 8.65 7.74
N ARG A 27 -31.41 9.44 6.66
CA ARG A 27 -32.55 10.36 6.45
C ARG A 27 -33.87 9.63 6.29
N GLN A 28 -33.89 8.54 5.50
CA GLN A 28 -35.08 7.71 5.34
C GLN A 28 -35.45 6.96 6.61
N ALA A 29 -34.45 6.52 7.37
CA ALA A 29 -34.65 5.78 8.60
C ALA A 29 -35.20 6.66 9.71
N SER A 30 -34.56 7.79 10.02
CA SER A 30 -34.87 8.55 11.22
C SER A 30 -36.02 9.54 11.04
N GLY A 31 -36.38 9.91 9.81
CA GLY A 31 -37.38 10.96 9.54
C GLY A 31 -36.99 12.37 10.03
N GLU A 32 -35.91 12.45 10.81
CA GLU A 32 -35.30 13.65 11.37
C GLU A 32 -34.13 14.10 10.49
N HIS A 33 -33.85 15.40 10.48
CA HIS A 33 -32.75 15.99 9.70
C HIS A 33 -31.40 15.62 10.31
N TYR A 34 -30.92 14.40 10.01
CA TYR A 34 -29.55 14.02 10.34
C TYR A 34 -28.58 14.91 9.57
N ALA A 35 -27.65 15.54 10.29
CA ALA A 35 -26.65 16.41 9.67
C ALA A 35 -25.70 15.56 8.82
N ALA A 36 -25.50 15.94 7.55
CA ALA A 36 -24.63 15.21 6.65
C ALA A 36 -23.20 15.06 7.18
N ARG A 37 -22.74 16.04 7.98
CA ARG A 37 -21.45 16.00 8.68
C ARG A 37 -21.31 14.79 9.61
N GLU A 38 -22.36 14.45 10.36
CA GLU A 38 -22.30 13.32 11.29
C GLU A 38 -22.22 12.00 10.54
N ALA A 39 -22.98 11.84 9.46
CA ALA A 39 -22.90 10.66 8.61
C ALA A 39 -21.49 10.48 8.01
N VAL A 40 -20.86 11.57 7.55
CA VAL A 40 -19.48 11.53 7.04
C VAL A 40 -18.49 11.11 8.13
N LEU A 41 -18.61 11.65 9.34
CA LEU A 41 -17.76 11.26 10.47
C LEU A 41 -17.94 9.78 10.84
N ILE A 42 -19.17 9.27 10.78
CA ILE A 42 -19.47 7.84 11.01
C ILE A 42 -18.80 6.97 9.94
N VAL A 43 -18.90 7.35 8.65
CA VAL A 43 -18.24 6.59 7.57
C VAL A 43 -16.72 6.61 7.72
N ILE A 44 -16.13 7.77 7.99
CA ILE A 44 -14.69 7.90 8.21
C ILE A 44 -14.27 7.06 9.42
N GLY A 45 -14.99 7.15 10.54
CA GLY A 45 -14.74 6.33 11.72
C GLY A 45 -14.81 4.82 11.42
N CYS A 46 -15.80 4.40 10.62
CA CYS A 46 -15.96 3.01 10.21
C CYS A 46 -14.81 2.53 9.29
N LEU A 47 -14.39 3.36 8.32
CA LEU A 47 -13.22 3.09 7.47
C LEU A 47 -11.92 3.00 8.29
N CYS A 48 -11.81 3.83 9.34
CA CYS A 48 -10.72 3.76 10.31
C CYS A 48 -10.91 2.64 11.35
N GLN A 49 -11.93 1.79 11.22
CA GLN A 49 -12.24 0.68 12.12
C GLN A 49 -12.52 1.11 13.58
N GLN A 50 -12.94 2.36 13.80
CA GLN A 50 -13.19 2.92 15.15
C GLN A 50 -14.53 2.51 15.77
N GLY A 51 -15.39 1.81 15.02
CA GLY A 51 -16.72 1.40 15.48
C GLY A 51 -17.68 2.58 15.71
N PRO A 52 -19.01 2.37 15.64
CA PRO A 52 -19.96 3.43 15.93
C PRO A 52 -20.10 3.63 17.45
N VAL A 53 -20.08 4.89 17.91
CA VAL A 53 -20.31 5.25 19.32
C VAL A 53 -21.77 5.01 19.74
N ARG A 54 -22.70 5.03 18.78
CA ARG A 54 -24.13 4.83 19.00
C ARG A 54 -24.60 3.61 18.22
N GLU A 55 -25.24 2.67 18.91
CA GLU A 55 -25.84 1.52 18.26
C GLU A 55 -27.13 1.89 17.53
N GLU A 56 -27.12 1.69 16.22
CA GLU A 56 -28.29 1.89 15.37
C GLU A 56 -29.19 0.65 15.42
N LYS A 57 -30.44 0.81 15.91
CA LYS A 57 -31.39 -0.30 16.09
C LYS A 57 -31.95 -0.85 14.78
N ARG A 58 -31.81 -0.11 13.67
CA ARG A 58 -32.40 -0.46 12.37
C ARG A 58 -31.48 -1.36 11.55
N SER A 59 -32.02 -2.47 11.09
CA SER A 59 -31.29 -3.47 10.28
C SER A 59 -30.64 -2.87 9.02
N SER A 60 -31.33 -1.96 8.32
CA SER A 60 -30.82 -1.34 7.10
C SER A 60 -29.54 -0.53 7.32
N VAL A 61 -29.47 0.24 8.41
CA VAL A 61 -28.27 1.04 8.74
C VAL A 61 -27.11 0.11 9.12
N ARG A 62 -27.39 -0.95 9.88
CA ARG A 62 -26.38 -1.95 10.27
C ARG A 62 -25.79 -2.67 9.06
N MET A 63 -26.59 -2.97 8.05
CA MET A 63 -26.07 -3.58 6.81
C MET A 63 -25.15 -2.66 6.03
N VAL A 64 -25.48 -1.37 5.95
CA VAL A 64 -24.59 -0.38 5.31
C VAL A 64 -23.28 -0.26 6.09
N LEU A 65 -23.36 -0.14 7.42
CA LEU A 65 -22.17 -0.07 8.28
C LEU A 65 -21.31 -1.34 8.20
N LEU A 66 -21.90 -2.52 8.15
CA LEU A 66 -21.17 -3.78 7.93
C LEU A 66 -20.45 -3.78 6.59
N THR A 67 -21.12 -3.33 5.53
CA THR A 67 -20.55 -3.27 4.19
C THR A 67 -19.33 -2.34 4.15
N VAL A 68 -19.46 -1.14 4.74
CA VAL A 68 -18.36 -0.19 4.86
C VAL A 68 -17.23 -0.74 5.72
N GLY A 69 -17.54 -1.43 6.83
CA GLY A 69 -16.56 -2.05 7.70
C GLY A 69 -15.76 -3.15 7.00
N VAL A 70 -16.43 -4.08 6.32
CA VAL A 70 -15.77 -5.14 5.54
C VAL A 70 -14.89 -4.53 4.45
N PHE A 71 -15.38 -3.52 3.73
CA PHE A 71 -14.61 -2.81 2.72
C PHE A 71 -13.35 -2.14 3.32
N GLY A 72 -13.49 -1.49 4.47
CA GLY A 72 -12.37 -0.88 5.19
C GLY A 72 -11.32 -1.92 5.60
N VAL A 73 -11.74 -3.05 6.17
CA VAL A 73 -10.85 -4.15 6.56
C VAL A 73 -10.09 -4.68 5.35
N VAL A 74 -10.79 -5.01 4.25
CA VAL A 74 -10.16 -5.53 3.03
C VAL A 74 -9.15 -4.52 2.47
N SER A 75 -9.50 -3.23 2.44
CA SER A 75 -8.63 -2.17 1.93
C SER A 75 -7.34 -2.05 2.76
N VAL A 76 -7.47 -2.03 4.09
CA VAL A 76 -6.32 -1.95 5.00
C VAL A 76 -5.44 -3.19 4.89
N THR A 77 -6.04 -4.38 4.86
CA THR A 77 -5.27 -5.64 4.70
C THR A 77 -4.47 -5.67 3.41
N HIS A 78 -5.07 -5.26 2.29
CA HIS A 78 -4.36 -5.17 1.01
C HIS A 78 -3.23 -4.13 1.05
N TYR A 79 -3.50 -2.94 1.56
CA TYR A 79 -2.48 -1.90 1.71
C TYR A 79 -1.32 -2.37 2.59
N SER A 80 -1.62 -2.99 3.74
CA SER A 80 -0.62 -3.53 4.65
C SER A 80 0.20 -4.65 4.02
N SER A 81 -0.41 -5.54 3.23
CA SER A 81 0.32 -6.61 2.52
C SER A 81 1.36 -6.04 1.56
N VAL A 82 0.98 -5.05 0.76
CA VAL A 82 1.88 -4.36 -0.17
C VAL A 82 2.97 -3.63 0.59
N MET A 83 2.62 -2.90 1.65
CA MET A 83 3.57 -2.21 2.51
C MET A 83 4.60 -3.15 3.12
N ILE A 84 4.14 -4.29 3.68
CA ILE A 84 5.01 -5.32 4.24
C ILE A 84 5.90 -5.93 3.15
N SER A 85 5.37 -6.19 1.95
CA SER A 85 6.19 -6.68 0.83
C SER A 85 7.31 -5.68 0.48
N PHE A 86 7.00 -4.39 0.41
CA PHE A 86 8.00 -3.35 0.20
C PHE A 86 9.05 -3.26 1.31
N LEU A 87 8.63 -3.39 2.57
CA LEU A 87 9.55 -3.41 3.73
C LEU A 87 10.40 -4.68 3.80
N THR A 88 9.85 -5.81 3.35
CA THR A 88 10.52 -7.12 3.39
C THR A 88 11.46 -7.32 2.22
N LEU A 89 11.18 -6.67 1.08
CA LEU A 89 12.12 -6.55 -0.02
C LEU A 89 13.32 -5.72 0.46
N THR A 90 14.28 -6.40 1.09
CA THR A 90 15.67 -6.01 1.01
C THR A 90 16.02 -6.16 -0.46
N THR A 91 15.82 -5.11 -1.24
CA THR A 91 16.46 -5.00 -2.54
C THR A 91 17.94 -5.14 -2.25
N SER A 92 18.47 -6.36 -2.40
CA SER A 92 19.87 -6.54 -2.72
C SER A 92 19.98 -5.85 -4.07
N THR A 93 20.27 -4.56 -4.00
CA THR A 93 20.86 -3.82 -5.09
C THR A 93 22.18 -4.53 -5.32
N HIS A 94 22.12 -5.66 -6.04
CA HIS A 94 23.26 -6.20 -6.73
C HIS A 94 23.65 -5.09 -7.71
N ALA A 95 24.44 -4.14 -7.23
CA ALA A 95 25.09 -3.08 -8.00
C ALA A 95 26.07 -3.66 -9.02
N ILE A 96 26.18 -4.99 -9.07
CA ILE A 96 27.10 -5.78 -9.85
C ILE A 96 26.28 -6.98 -10.33
N ALA A 97 25.65 -6.83 -11.49
CA ALA A 97 25.03 -7.96 -12.18
C ALA A 97 26.07 -8.78 -12.96
N SER A 98 27.22 -8.19 -13.25
CA SER A 98 28.31 -8.84 -13.99
C SER A 98 29.68 -8.27 -13.64
N LEU A 99 30.74 -9.03 -13.91
CA LEU A 99 32.12 -8.54 -13.79
C LEU A 99 32.38 -7.31 -14.69
N VAL A 100 31.62 -7.16 -15.78
CA VAL A 100 31.71 -6.03 -16.71
C VAL A 100 31.20 -4.74 -16.06
N ASP A 101 30.12 -4.79 -15.28
CA ASP A 101 29.64 -3.64 -14.47
C ASP A 101 30.66 -3.19 -13.42
N LEU A 102 31.43 -4.14 -12.87
CA LEU A 102 32.52 -3.85 -11.93
C LEU A 102 33.73 -3.18 -12.60
N LEU A 103 33.97 -3.48 -13.88
CA LEU A 103 35.09 -2.92 -14.64
C LEU A 103 34.76 -1.55 -15.23
N ASP A 104 33.49 -1.29 -15.55
CA ASP A 104 33.02 -0.03 -16.13
C ASP A 104 32.75 1.06 -15.07
N SER A 105 32.51 0.68 -13.81
CA SER A 105 32.26 1.63 -12.73
C SER A 105 33.56 2.17 -12.11
N SER A 106 33.85 3.46 -12.34
CA SER A 106 34.98 4.20 -11.74
C SER A 106 34.97 4.28 -10.20
N THR A 107 33.92 3.75 -9.54
CA THR A 107 33.67 3.91 -8.11
C THR A 107 34.20 2.73 -7.29
N TYR A 108 34.49 1.57 -7.90
CA TYR A 108 34.89 0.36 -7.19
C TYR A 108 36.28 -0.14 -7.63
N THR A 109 37.22 -0.20 -6.69
CA THR A 109 38.56 -0.72 -6.96
C THR A 109 38.59 -2.23 -6.69
N LEU A 110 38.71 -3.03 -7.76
CA LEU A 110 38.84 -4.48 -7.64
C LEU A 110 40.23 -4.84 -7.07
N GLY A 111 40.27 -5.41 -5.88
CA GLY A 111 41.50 -5.91 -5.26
C GLY A 111 41.73 -7.39 -5.59
N ILE A 112 42.82 -7.70 -6.29
CA ILE A 112 43.25 -9.09 -6.54
C ILE A 112 44.47 -9.41 -5.67
N VAL A 113 44.44 -10.54 -4.97
CA VAL A 113 45.57 -10.99 -4.15
C VAL A 113 46.69 -11.52 -5.04
N ARG A 114 47.88 -10.91 -4.91
CA ARG A 114 49.09 -11.28 -5.66
C ARG A 114 49.55 -12.70 -5.33
N GLY A 115 50.03 -13.42 -6.35
CA GLY A 115 50.51 -14.80 -6.22
C GLY A 115 49.44 -15.88 -6.35
N THR A 116 48.23 -15.51 -6.78
CA THR A 116 47.15 -16.46 -7.10
C THR A 116 47.12 -16.71 -8.61
N SER A 117 46.71 -17.91 -9.04
CA SER A 117 46.57 -18.25 -10.47
C SER A 117 45.65 -17.29 -11.23
N THR A 118 44.70 -16.67 -10.52
CA THR A 118 43.79 -15.65 -11.06
C THR A 118 44.50 -14.35 -11.44
N HIS A 119 45.58 -13.97 -10.73
CA HIS A 119 46.40 -12.81 -11.07
C HIS A 119 47.12 -13.01 -12.42
N ASP A 120 47.63 -14.23 -12.66
CA ASP A 120 48.37 -14.53 -13.88
C ASP A 120 47.45 -14.61 -15.11
N ILE A 121 46.24 -15.16 -14.96
CA ILE A 121 45.27 -15.26 -16.07
C ILE A 121 44.78 -13.88 -16.55
N ILE A 122 44.50 -12.96 -15.60
CA ILE A 122 44.00 -11.61 -15.92
C ILE A 122 45.13 -10.77 -16.54
N GLN A 123 46.36 -10.90 -16.04
CA GLN A 123 47.51 -10.18 -16.59
C GLN A 123 47.87 -10.63 -18.03
N VAL A 124 47.74 -11.93 -18.33
CA VAL A 124 47.99 -12.47 -19.68
C VAL A 124 46.94 -11.98 -20.69
N THR A 125 45.69 -11.79 -20.26
CA THR A 125 44.60 -11.34 -21.14
C THR A 125 44.68 -9.85 -21.50
N CYS A 126 45.29 -9.02 -20.64
CA CYS A 126 45.45 -7.58 -20.87
C CYS A 126 46.69 -7.19 -21.70
N CYS A 127 47.58 -8.15 -22.01
CA CYS A 127 48.80 -7.93 -22.78
C CYS A 127 48.69 -8.36 -24.25
N TYR A 128 47.48 -8.63 -24.75
CA TYR A 128 47.18 -8.87 -26.16
C TYR A 128 46.39 -7.71 -26.78
#